data_AF-A0A2H0S263-F1
#
_entry.id   AF-A0A2H0S263-F1
#
_cell.length_a   1.000
_cell.length_b   1.000
_cell.length_c   1.000
_cell.angle_alpha   90.00
_cell.angle_beta   90.00
_cell.angle_gamma   90.00
#
_symmetry.space_group_name_H-M   'P 1'
#
loop_
_entity.id
_entity.type
_entity.pdbx_description
1 polymer ?
#
loop_
_entity_poly.entity_id
_entity_poly.type
_entity_poly.pdbx_seq_one_letter_code
_entity_poly.pdbx_strand_id
1 'polypeptide(L)'
;MSRRRDRRWQLVALIGVFFLLSGIIYGKSLNNKFIQWDDGYLIVDNPTVHEISPWSVQEAFRTYDPELYIPLTMLSYQMDHLVWGLNPFGFHL
;
A
#
# COMPACT_ATOMS: atom_id res chain seq x y z
N MET A 1 9.32 -37.01 23.67
CA MET A 1 9.29 -36.35 22.34
C MET A 1 8.00 -35.57 22.04
N SER A 2 6.85 -35.85 22.66
CA SER A 2 5.56 -35.16 22.38
C SER A 2 5.53 -33.67 22.79
N ARG A 3 5.99 -33.31 24.00
CA ARG A 3 5.93 -31.92 24.51
C ARG A 3 6.58 -30.86 23.61
N ARG A 4 7.62 -31.21 22.84
CA ARG A 4 8.25 -30.29 21.87
C ARG A 4 7.39 -30.07 20.62
N ARG A 5 6.62 -31.08 20.21
CA ARG A 5 5.69 -31.02 19.07
C ARG A 5 4.47 -30.15 19.43
N ASP A 6 3.92 -30.33 20.62
CA ASP A 6 2.77 -29.56 21.11
C ASP A 6 3.10 -28.07 21.23
N ARG A 7 4.30 -27.74 21.74
CA ARG A 7 4.79 -26.36 21.81
C ARG A 7 4.95 -25.71 20.43
N ARG A 8 5.37 -26.46 19.40
CA ARG A 8 5.48 -25.94 18.03
C ARG A 8 4.11 -25.57 17.47
N TRP A 9 3.10 -26.43 17.66
CA TRP A 9 1.74 -26.14 17.21
C TRP A 9 1.10 -24.98 17.95
N GLN A 10 1.36 -24.84 19.26
CA GLN A 10 0.92 -23.66 20.04
C GLN A 10 1.53 -22.37 19.48
N LEU A 11 2.83 -22.37 19.16
CA LEU A 11 3.48 -21.20 18.56
C LEU A 11 2.89 -20.88 17.17
N VAL A 12 2.68 -21.88 16.33
CA VAL A 12 2.04 -21.68 15.01
C VAL A 12 0.62 -21.13 15.17
N ALA A 13 -0.16 -21.65 16.11
CA ALA A 13 -1.51 -21.16 16.39
C ALA A 13 -1.48 -19.71 16.90
N LEU A 14 -0.57 -19.36 17.81
CA LEU A 14 -0.41 -17.99 18.30
C LEU A 14 -0.02 -17.02 17.18
N ILE A 15 0.91 -17.41 16.31
CA ILE A 15 1.30 -16.61 15.13
C ILE A 15 0.10 -16.44 14.20
N GLY A 16 -0.65 -17.52 13.93
CA GLY A 16 -1.86 -17.46 13.10
C GLY A 16 -2.93 -16.53 13.67
N VAL A 17 -3.19 -16.63 14.98
CA VAL A 17 -4.13 -15.74 15.68
C VAL A 17 -3.65 -14.29 15.63
N PHE A 18 -2.37 -14.03 15.83
CA PHE A 18 -1.80 -12.68 15.74
C PHE A 18 -2.06 -12.04 14.37
N PHE A 19 -1.72 -12.74 13.27
CA PHE A 19 -1.96 -12.23 11.92
C PHE A 19 -3.47 -12.12 11.60
N LEU A 20 -4.29 -13.06 12.05
CA LEU A 20 -5.73 -13.00 11.87
C LEU A 20 -6.34 -11.77 12.54
N LEU A 21 -5.99 -11.53 13.82
CA LEU A 21 -6.48 -10.37 14.56
C LEU A 21 -5.97 -9.06 13.92
N SER A 22 -4.72 -9.04 13.48
CA SER A 22 -4.16 -7.88 12.77
C SER A 22 -4.94 -7.60 11.48
N GLY A 23 -5.22 -8.63 10.67
CA GLY A 23 -6.01 -8.51 9.45
C GLY A 23 -7.46 -8.08 9.69
N ILE A 24 -8.10 -8.54 10.78
CA ILE A 24 -9.47 -8.12 11.12
C ILE A 24 -9.50 -6.63 11.52
N ILE A 25 -8.53 -6.19 12.33
CA ILE A 25 -8.47 -4.81 12.82
C ILE A 25 -8.13 -3.86 11.69
N TYR A 26 -7.02 -4.09 10.97
CA TYR A 26 -6.56 -3.21 9.90
C TYR A 26 -7.32 -3.41 8.58
N GLY A 27 -7.95 -4.57 8.33
CA GLY A 27 -8.72 -4.80 7.11
C GLY A 27 -9.89 -3.83 6.92
N LYS A 28 -10.35 -3.17 7.99
CA LYS A 28 -11.34 -2.09 7.90
C LYS A 28 -10.78 -0.85 7.20
N SER A 29 -9.51 -0.52 7.37
CA SER A 29 -8.91 0.68 6.75
C SER A 29 -8.81 0.58 5.23
N LEU A 30 -8.80 -0.64 4.68
CA LEU A 30 -8.79 -0.86 3.23
C LEU A 30 -9.96 -0.19 2.50
N ASN A 31 -11.09 -0.01 3.18
CA ASN A 31 -12.30 0.57 2.58
C ASN A 31 -12.46 2.07 2.87
N ASN A 32 -11.47 2.69 3.53
CA ASN A 32 -11.48 4.13 3.72
C ASN A 32 -11.31 4.85 2.38
N LYS A 33 -11.95 6.00 2.23
CA LYS A 33 -11.81 6.85 1.04
C LYS A 33 -10.50 7.63 1.09
N PHE A 34 -10.01 8.06 -0.07
CA PHE A 34 -8.98 9.09 -0.14
C PHE A 34 -9.44 10.37 0.57
N ILE A 35 -8.50 11.05 1.20
CA ILE A 35 -8.69 12.34 1.83
C ILE A 35 -7.87 13.42 1.11
N GLN A 36 -8.36 14.66 1.10
CA GLN A 36 -7.77 15.77 0.34
C GLN A 36 -6.54 16.39 1.02
N TRP A 37 -5.67 15.54 1.57
CA TRP A 37 -4.36 15.91 2.11
C TRP A 37 -3.32 15.28 1.19
N ASP A 38 -2.58 14.28 1.67
CA ASP A 38 -1.55 13.61 0.88
C ASP A 38 -2.15 12.84 -0.31
N ASP A 39 -3.27 12.13 -0.13
CA ASP A 39 -3.85 11.34 -1.22
C ASP A 39 -4.28 12.21 -2.41
N GLY A 40 -4.73 13.45 -2.14
CA GLY A 40 -5.06 14.43 -3.17
C GLY A 40 -3.86 14.70 -4.06
N TYR A 41 -2.79 15.24 -3.47
CA TYR A 41 -1.61 15.67 -4.23
C TYR A 41 -0.76 14.52 -4.75
N LEU A 42 -0.66 13.42 -4.02
CA LEU A 42 0.24 12.32 -4.36
C LEU A 42 -0.40 11.31 -5.31
N ILE A 43 -1.72 11.13 -5.26
CA ILE A 43 -2.44 10.09 -6.00
C ILE A 43 -3.49 10.72 -6.92
N VAL A 44 -4.55 11.31 -6.36
CA VAL A 44 -5.78 11.63 -7.07
C VAL A 44 -5.60 12.74 -8.11
N ASP A 45 -4.80 13.75 -7.81
CA ASP A 45 -4.56 14.90 -8.67
C ASP A 45 -3.19 14.82 -9.38
N ASN A 46 -2.45 13.71 -9.20
CA ASN A 46 -1.09 13.57 -9.72
C ASN A 46 -1.05 12.89 -11.10
N PRO A 47 -0.82 13.64 -12.20
CA PRO A 47 -0.75 13.05 -13.53
C PRO A 47 0.40 12.05 -13.68
N THR A 48 1.46 12.18 -12.89
CA THR A 48 2.60 11.25 -12.88
C THR A 48 2.16 9.86 -12.45
N VAL A 49 1.19 9.75 -11.53
CA VAL A 49 0.69 8.47 -11.01
C VAL A 49 -0.30 7.82 -11.96
N HIS A 50 -1.04 8.60 -12.74
CA HIS A 50 -2.13 8.09 -13.56
C HIS A 50 -1.70 7.34 -14.84
N GLU A 51 -0.42 7.37 -15.19
CA GLU A 51 0.10 6.67 -16.37
C GLU A 51 1.51 6.12 -16.17
N ILE A 52 1.83 5.10 -16.98
CA ILE A 52 3.19 4.55 -17.09
C ILE A 52 3.70 4.84 -18.50
N SER A 53 4.50 5.89 -18.60
CA SER A 53 5.16 6.33 -19.82
C SER A 53 6.62 6.67 -19.52
N PRO A 54 7.51 6.75 -20.53
CA PRO A 54 8.87 7.24 -20.31
C PRO A 54 8.91 8.63 -19.66
N TRP A 55 7.91 9.48 -19.94
CA TRP A 55 7.76 10.79 -19.30
C TRP A 55 7.39 10.63 -17.82
N SER A 56 6.33 9.91 -17.48
CA SER A 56 5.87 9.80 -16.08
C SER A 56 6.89 9.09 -15.19
N VAL A 57 7.56 8.06 -15.71
CA VAL A 57 8.67 7.40 -14.99
C VAL A 57 9.82 8.36 -14.77
N GLN A 58 10.19 9.17 -15.76
CA GLN A 58 11.26 10.17 -15.60
C GLN A 58 10.86 11.28 -14.63
N GLU A 59 9.60 11.73 -14.68
CA GLU A 59 9.07 12.77 -13.81
C GLU A 59 9.12 12.35 -12.34
N ALA A 60 8.77 11.09 -12.05
CA ALA A 60 8.88 10.51 -10.70
C ALA A 60 10.29 10.68 -10.07
N PHE A 61 11.36 10.68 -10.86
CA PHE A 61 12.76 10.86 -10.39
C PHE A 61 13.29 12.30 -10.49
N ARG A 62 12.50 13.25 -10.99
CA ARG A 62 12.94 14.64 -11.17
C ARG A 62 12.19 15.62 -10.29
N THR A 63 10.96 15.29 -9.94
CA THR A 63 10.11 16.18 -9.16
C THR A 63 10.29 15.99 -7.66
N TYR A 64 10.04 17.08 -6.94
CA TYR A 64 9.87 17.11 -5.48
C TYR A 64 8.42 17.45 -5.13
N ASP A 65 7.51 17.57 -6.11
CA ASP A 65 6.11 17.97 -5.94
C ASP A 65 5.31 16.87 -5.20
N PRO A 66 4.51 17.17 -4.16
CA PRO A 66 4.26 18.49 -3.56
C PRO A 66 5.36 19.03 -2.65
N GLU A 67 6.16 18.20 -1.99
CA GLU A 67 7.30 18.65 -1.16
C GLU A 67 8.30 17.51 -0.82
N LEU A 68 8.20 16.37 -1.51
CA LEU A 68 8.89 15.12 -1.17
C LEU A 68 9.63 14.54 -2.37
N TYR A 69 10.88 14.10 -2.16
CA TYR A 69 11.58 13.24 -3.12
C TYR A 69 11.27 11.76 -2.83
N ILE A 70 10.21 11.24 -3.45
CA ILE A 70 9.69 9.89 -3.22
C ILE A 70 9.49 9.10 -4.53
N PRO A 71 10.52 8.97 -5.39
CA PRO A 71 10.38 8.36 -6.71
C PRO A 71 9.83 6.94 -6.68
N LEU A 72 10.33 6.11 -5.76
CA LEU A 72 9.88 4.71 -5.66
C LEU A 72 8.43 4.59 -5.18
N THR A 73 7.98 5.54 -4.35
CA THR A 73 6.57 5.61 -3.95
C THR A 73 5.70 6.00 -5.14
N MET A 74 6.11 6.98 -5.94
CA MET A 74 5.37 7.36 -7.16
C MET A 74 5.27 6.20 -8.16
N LEU A 75 6.35 5.43 -8.34
CA LEU A 75 6.28 4.21 -9.15
C LEU A 75 5.36 3.14 -8.55
N SER A 76 5.32 2.98 -7.23
CA SER A 76 4.37 2.08 -6.57
C SER A 76 2.94 2.52 -6.86
N TYR A 77 2.63 3.82 -6.67
CA TYR A 77 1.32 4.37 -6.97
C TYR A 77 0.93 4.24 -8.44
N GLN A 78 1.88 4.36 -9.38
CA GLN A 78 1.61 4.06 -10.79
C GLN A 78 1.15 2.61 -10.99
N MET A 79 1.78 1.66 -10.31
CA MET A 79 1.39 0.24 -10.38
C MET A 79 0.04 0.00 -9.72
N ASP A 80 -0.23 0.65 -8.58
CA ASP A 80 -1.52 0.57 -7.89
C ASP A 80 -2.62 1.15 -8.78
N HIS A 81 -2.39 2.33 -9.38
CA HIS A 81 -3.32 2.94 -10.33
C HIS A 81 -3.53 2.09 -11.58
N LEU A 82 -2.48 1.45 -12.11
CA LEU A 82 -2.59 0.54 -13.25
C LEU A 82 -3.53 -0.64 -12.96
N VAL A 83 -3.44 -1.21 -11.76
CA VAL A 83 -4.22 -2.41 -11.38
C VAL A 83 -5.61 -2.05 -10.88
N TRP A 84 -5.75 -0.95 -10.13
CA TRP A 84 -6.94 -0.62 -9.35
C TRP A 84 -7.65 0.67 -9.80
N GLY A 85 -7.07 1.45 -10.72
CA GLY A 85 -7.55 2.80 -11.06
C GLY A 85 -7.52 3.70 -9.83
N LEU A 86 -8.51 4.59 -9.67
CA LEU A 86 -8.68 5.41 -8.47
C LEU A 86 -9.53 4.73 -7.38
N ASN A 87 -9.44 3.41 -7.23
CA ASN A 87 -10.07 2.69 -6.12
C ASN A 87 -9.15 2.71 -4.89
N PRO A 88 -9.52 3.40 -3.78
CA PRO A 88 -8.69 3.51 -2.58
C PRO A 88 -8.28 2.16 -1.97
N PHE A 89 -9.08 1.11 -2.21
CA PHE A 89 -8.75 -0.24 -1.73
C PHE A 89 -7.38 -0.71 -2.19
N GLY A 90 -7.01 -0.45 -3.45
CA GLY A 90 -5.73 -0.87 -4.00
C GLY A 90 -4.53 -0.22 -3.32
N PHE A 91 -4.66 1.07 -2.99
CA PHE A 91 -3.59 1.87 -2.37
C PHE A 91 -3.43 1.61 -0.88
N HIS A 92 -4.41 0.96 -0.24
CA HIS A 92 -4.37 0.62 1.18
C HIS A 92 -3.99 -0.85 1.46
N LEU A 93 -3.92 -1.71 0.44
CA LEU A 93 -3.71 -3.16 0.54
C LEU A 93 -2.24 -3.54 0.72
#